data_AF-A0A9W7WES5-F1
#
_entry.id   AF-A0A9W7WES5-F1
#
_cell.length_a   1.000
_cell.length_b   1.000
_cell.length_c   1.000
_cell.angle_alpha   90.00
_cell.angle_beta   90.00
_cell.angle_gamma   90.00
#
_symmetry.space_group_name_H-M   'P 1'
#
loop_
_entity.id
_entity.type
_entity.pdbx_description
1 polymer ?
#
loop_
_entity_poly.entity_id
_entity_poly.type
_entity_poly.pdbx_seq_one_letter_code
_entity_poly.pdbx_strand_id
1 'polypeptide(L)'
;MANDLVRASKTKAKSLSLSCRKMTNLPEDFARLTWIVILKLNNNYLSDLPSELHCLQQLTELNLGNNAFEEVPSVLAHLCCLKKLYLYGNKIRHLSSQVLEGLPNLVLLNLNHNQIKVIPSEIKLLANLESLSVTHNHLEHIPVEFGSIKSLTEINFTNNKLTGIPQQLYSLSRLRKLYLARNNLTELPEGVLGWKNLKILDVAGNHLSVFPVGFQLLTLDELFFEGNCLVPFMAMESIQEKEILSLKELSARLILREGTHIFSVLSRALPFYPELQDLLSHWGQCAVCSQPFLTTWLECVQFINLRKHMDMKSSEVIPVRVLLCSHDCFNRNDHRYYGLVRM
;
A
#
# COMPACT_ATOMS: atom_id res chain seq x y z
N MET A 1 -41.20 -4.27 -2.52
CA MET A 1 -40.90 -2.83 -2.40
C MET A 1 -41.96 -2.09 -1.58
N ALA A 2 -43.17 -1.84 -2.09
CA ALA A 2 -44.19 -1.09 -1.34
C ALA A 2 -44.49 -1.69 0.06
N ASN A 3 -44.68 -3.01 0.16
CA ASN A 3 -44.91 -3.67 1.45
C ASN A 3 -43.71 -3.58 2.41
N ASP A 4 -42.49 -3.60 1.88
CA ASP A 4 -41.26 -3.51 2.69
C ASP A 4 -41.06 -2.09 3.23
N LEU A 5 -41.35 -1.06 2.41
CA LEU A 5 -41.31 0.35 2.80
C LEU A 5 -42.39 0.67 3.84
N VAL A 6 -43.61 0.19 3.62
CA VAL A 6 -44.72 0.35 4.57
C VAL A 6 -44.40 -0.35 5.89
N ARG A 7 -43.84 -1.57 5.85
CA ARG A 7 -43.41 -2.28 7.05
C ARG A 7 -42.30 -1.53 7.78
N ALA A 8 -41.26 -1.08 7.07
CA ALA A 8 -40.15 -0.34 7.66
C ALA A 8 -40.62 0.97 8.31
N SER A 9 -41.57 1.66 7.67
CA SER A 9 -42.23 2.87 8.20
C SER A 9 -43.03 2.59 9.47
N LYS A 10 -43.84 1.52 9.48
CA LYS A 10 -44.61 1.11 10.66
C LYS A 10 -43.72 0.68 11.84
N THR A 11 -42.63 -0.03 11.58
CA THR A 11 -41.77 -0.57 12.64
C THR A 11 -40.62 0.37 13.04
N LYS A 12 -40.41 1.49 12.33
CA LYS A 12 -39.23 2.37 12.46
C LYS A 12 -37.92 1.58 12.53
N ALA A 13 -37.79 0.57 11.68
CA ALA A 13 -36.61 -0.30 11.69
C ALA A 13 -35.37 0.51 11.30
N LYS A 14 -34.28 0.40 12.09
CA LYS A 14 -32.99 1.05 11.79
C LYS A 14 -32.25 0.42 10.61
N SER A 15 -32.60 -0.81 10.24
CA SER A 15 -32.02 -1.53 9.10
C SER A 15 -33.11 -1.92 8.11
N LEU A 16 -32.87 -1.65 6.84
CA LEU A 16 -33.73 -2.03 5.72
C LEU A 16 -32.91 -2.75 4.66
N SER A 17 -33.37 -3.94 4.25
CA SER A 17 -32.79 -4.71 3.16
C SER A 17 -33.81 -4.88 2.03
N LEU A 18 -33.43 -4.43 0.85
CA LEU A 18 -34.12 -4.64 -0.42
C LEU A 18 -33.21 -5.41 -1.40
N SER A 19 -32.37 -6.28 -0.87
CA SER A 19 -31.44 -7.07 -1.66
C SER A 19 -32.17 -8.14 -2.49
N CYS A 20 -31.62 -8.49 -3.67
CA CYS A 20 -32.17 -9.55 -4.53
C CYS A 20 -33.61 -9.29 -5.02
N ARG A 21 -33.97 -8.02 -5.28
CA ARG A 21 -35.34 -7.62 -5.66
C ARG A 21 -35.48 -7.28 -7.15
N LYS A 22 -34.43 -7.48 -7.95
CA LYS A 22 -34.40 -7.14 -9.38
C LYS A 22 -34.76 -5.67 -9.65
N MET A 23 -34.43 -4.79 -8.70
CA MET A 23 -34.75 -3.37 -8.79
C MET A 23 -33.87 -2.69 -9.82
N THR A 24 -34.46 -1.93 -10.74
CA THR A 24 -33.73 -1.07 -11.68
C THR A 24 -33.58 0.35 -11.16
N ASN A 25 -34.55 0.84 -10.37
CA ASN A 25 -34.54 2.16 -9.75
C ASN A 25 -34.97 2.08 -8.28
N LEU A 26 -34.53 3.06 -7.49
CA LEU A 26 -35.02 3.30 -6.13
C LEU A 26 -36.03 4.47 -6.18
N PRO A 27 -37.23 4.35 -5.58
CA PRO A 27 -38.25 5.40 -5.64
C PRO A 27 -37.88 6.60 -4.77
N GLU A 28 -38.34 7.80 -5.15
CA GLU A 28 -38.09 9.06 -4.43
C GLU A 28 -38.63 9.05 -2.99
N ASP A 29 -39.74 8.34 -2.74
CA ASP A 29 -40.35 8.16 -1.41
C ASP A 29 -39.39 7.59 -0.35
N PHE A 30 -38.26 7.01 -0.78
CA PHE A 30 -37.23 6.50 0.10
C PHE A 30 -36.62 7.59 1.01
N ALA A 31 -36.64 8.85 0.55
CA ALA A 31 -36.19 10.01 1.30
C ALA A 31 -36.94 10.23 2.62
N ARG A 32 -38.16 9.67 2.75
CA ARG A 32 -38.98 9.78 3.97
C ARG A 32 -38.46 8.91 5.11
N LEU A 33 -37.56 7.96 4.83
CA LEU A 33 -37.06 6.98 5.80
C LEU A 33 -35.81 7.49 6.54
N THR A 34 -35.85 8.73 7.03
CA THR A 34 -34.68 9.47 7.58
C THR A 34 -34.07 8.85 8.84
N TRP A 35 -34.73 7.89 9.48
CA TRP A 35 -34.24 7.15 10.65
C TRP A 35 -33.39 5.93 10.30
N ILE A 36 -33.25 5.59 9.01
CA ILE A 36 -32.50 4.40 8.59
C ILE A 36 -31.00 4.62 8.83
N VAL A 37 -30.39 3.63 9.47
CA VAL A 37 -28.97 3.58 9.80
C VAL A 37 -28.21 2.61 8.89
N ILE A 38 -28.88 1.54 8.44
CA ILE A 38 -28.29 0.51 7.58
C ILE A 38 -29.21 0.25 6.38
N LEU A 39 -28.70 0.43 5.17
CA LEU A 39 -29.42 0.21 3.93
C LEU A 39 -28.69 -0.81 3.04
N LYS A 40 -29.37 -1.92 2.74
CA LYS A 40 -28.85 -2.96 1.84
C LYS A 40 -29.66 -3.00 0.55
N LEU A 41 -29.01 -2.67 -0.56
CA LEU A 41 -29.54 -2.64 -1.93
C LEU A 41 -28.78 -3.59 -2.87
N ASN A 42 -27.97 -4.48 -2.33
CA ASN A 42 -27.11 -5.36 -3.11
C ASN A 42 -27.87 -6.43 -3.91
N ASN A 43 -27.26 -6.94 -4.98
CA ASN A 43 -27.85 -7.92 -5.90
C ASN A 43 -29.15 -7.38 -6.55
N ASN A 44 -29.08 -6.19 -7.13
CA ASN A 44 -30.16 -5.60 -7.92
C ASN A 44 -29.60 -5.20 -9.30
N TYR A 45 -30.34 -4.38 -10.04
CA TYR A 45 -29.96 -3.85 -11.34
C TYR A 45 -29.91 -2.32 -11.32
N LEU A 46 -29.57 -1.73 -10.17
CA LEU A 46 -29.50 -0.28 -10.01
C LEU A 46 -28.32 0.28 -10.82
N SER A 47 -28.57 1.29 -11.64
CA SER A 47 -27.52 2.04 -12.33
C SER A 47 -27.32 3.45 -11.76
N ASP A 48 -28.29 3.95 -10.99
CA ASP A 48 -28.23 5.25 -10.33
C ASP A 48 -29.04 5.25 -9.02
N LEU A 49 -28.90 6.32 -8.24
CA LEU A 49 -29.64 6.58 -7.01
C LEU A 49 -30.38 7.93 -7.11
N PRO A 50 -31.63 8.00 -6.61
CA PRO A 50 -32.42 9.23 -6.62
C PRO A 50 -31.75 10.32 -5.79
N SER A 51 -31.90 11.58 -6.23
CA SER A 51 -31.24 12.73 -5.60
C SER A 51 -31.67 12.88 -4.13
N GLU A 52 -32.90 12.50 -3.81
CA GLU A 52 -33.55 12.63 -2.51
C GLU A 52 -32.94 11.70 -1.45
N LEU A 53 -32.07 10.75 -1.84
CA LEU A 53 -31.33 9.91 -0.91
C LEU A 53 -30.44 10.74 0.04
N HIS A 54 -30.08 11.97 -0.34
CA HIS A 54 -29.39 12.92 0.53
C HIS A 54 -30.13 13.16 1.87
N CYS A 55 -31.44 12.90 1.96
CA CYS A 55 -32.20 13.05 3.20
C CYS A 55 -31.82 12.02 4.30
N LEU A 56 -31.11 10.93 3.96
CA LEU A 56 -30.76 9.86 4.89
C LEU A 56 -29.52 10.18 5.74
N GLN A 57 -29.59 11.28 6.49
CA GLN A 57 -28.47 11.80 7.28
C GLN A 57 -28.04 10.91 8.45
N GLN A 58 -28.81 9.88 8.81
CA GLN A 58 -28.43 8.89 9.83
C GLN A 58 -27.78 7.63 9.26
N LEU A 59 -27.64 7.54 7.94
CA LEU A 59 -27.12 6.34 7.29
C LEU A 59 -25.63 6.16 7.60
N THR A 60 -25.30 5.00 8.18
CA THR A 60 -23.92 4.63 8.56
C THR A 60 -23.37 3.48 7.73
N GLU A 61 -24.24 2.62 7.19
CA GLU A 61 -23.85 1.50 6.35
C GLU A 61 -24.74 1.44 5.10
N LEU A 62 -24.10 1.46 3.93
CA LEU A 62 -24.76 1.35 2.64
C LEU A 62 -24.10 0.25 1.81
N ASN A 63 -24.92 -0.72 1.38
CA ASN A 63 -24.47 -1.78 0.50
C ASN A 63 -25.15 -1.71 -0.87
N LEU A 64 -24.37 -1.38 -1.89
CA LEU A 64 -24.73 -1.25 -3.30
C LEU A 64 -24.05 -2.33 -4.16
N GLY A 65 -23.49 -3.38 -3.56
CA GLY A 65 -22.73 -4.39 -4.30
C GLY A 65 -23.59 -5.20 -5.28
N ASN A 66 -22.99 -5.73 -6.35
CA ASN A 66 -23.67 -6.50 -7.40
C ASN A 66 -24.88 -5.73 -7.99
N ASN A 67 -24.59 -4.57 -8.58
CA ASN A 67 -25.53 -3.72 -9.30
C ASN A 67 -24.93 -3.36 -10.68
N ALA A 68 -25.40 -2.28 -11.31
CA ALA A 68 -24.97 -1.84 -12.64
C ALA A 68 -24.34 -0.43 -12.64
N PHE A 69 -23.82 0.05 -11.51
CA PHE A 69 -23.21 1.37 -11.42
C PHE A 69 -21.93 1.47 -12.26
N GLU A 70 -21.87 2.41 -13.20
CA GLU A 70 -20.66 2.73 -13.99
C GLU A 70 -19.78 3.81 -13.35
N GLU A 71 -20.38 4.58 -12.44
CA GLU A 71 -19.74 5.60 -11.62
C GLU A 71 -20.27 5.52 -10.19
N VAL A 72 -19.54 6.12 -9.24
CA VAL A 72 -20.03 6.25 -7.87
C VAL A 72 -21.11 7.34 -7.85
N PRO A 73 -22.36 7.05 -7.41
CA PRO A 73 -23.45 8.04 -7.46
C PRO A 73 -23.12 9.31 -6.68
N SER A 74 -23.28 10.48 -7.31
CA SER A 74 -22.91 11.78 -6.74
C SER A 74 -23.69 12.10 -5.45
N VAL A 75 -24.91 11.58 -5.30
CA VAL A 75 -25.74 11.76 -4.10
C VAL A 75 -25.03 11.27 -2.84
N LEU A 76 -24.11 10.29 -2.95
CA LEU A 76 -23.35 9.78 -1.81
C LEU A 76 -22.46 10.86 -1.14
N ALA A 77 -22.10 11.92 -1.87
CA ALA A 77 -21.34 13.05 -1.31
C ALA A 77 -22.07 13.77 -0.17
N HIS A 78 -23.39 13.60 -0.04
CA HIS A 78 -24.19 14.24 1.01
C HIS A 78 -24.43 13.35 2.24
N LEU A 79 -23.93 12.11 2.23
CA LEU A 79 -24.15 11.12 3.30
C LEU A 79 -23.00 11.17 4.32
N CYS A 80 -22.85 12.31 4.98
CA CYS A 80 -21.68 12.61 5.83
C CYS A 80 -21.50 11.65 7.03
N CYS A 81 -22.56 10.97 7.49
CA CYS A 81 -22.50 9.98 8.58
C CYS A 81 -22.10 8.57 8.13
N LEU A 82 -21.88 8.34 6.84
CA LEU A 82 -21.59 7.01 6.30
C LEU A 82 -20.21 6.54 6.77
N LYS A 83 -20.18 5.33 7.34
CA LYS A 83 -18.98 4.67 7.87
C LYS A 83 -18.55 3.46 7.04
N LYS A 84 -19.51 2.78 6.41
CA LYS A 84 -19.25 1.57 5.62
C LYS A 84 -19.95 1.68 4.27
N LEU A 85 -19.17 1.56 3.21
CA LEU A 85 -19.66 1.62 1.84
C LEU A 85 -19.18 0.39 1.07
N TYR A 86 -20.14 -0.38 0.57
CA TYR A 86 -19.90 -1.55 -0.27
C TYR A 86 -20.38 -1.29 -1.69
N LEU A 87 -19.46 -1.31 -2.65
CA LEU A 87 -19.68 -1.04 -4.07
C LEU A 87 -19.15 -2.19 -4.95
N TYR A 88 -18.89 -3.36 -4.37
CA TYR A 88 -18.30 -4.49 -5.07
C TYR A 88 -19.16 -5.00 -6.24
N GLY A 89 -18.58 -5.60 -7.27
CA GLY A 89 -19.35 -6.24 -8.35
C GLY A 89 -20.20 -5.26 -9.16
N ASN A 90 -19.69 -4.06 -9.40
CA ASN A 90 -20.30 -3.06 -10.27
C ASN A 90 -19.42 -2.87 -11.53
N LYS A 91 -19.65 -1.80 -12.30
CA LYS A 91 -18.88 -1.45 -13.50
C LYS A 91 -18.12 -0.13 -13.30
N ILE A 92 -17.81 0.23 -12.06
CA ILE A 92 -17.28 1.56 -11.71
C ILE A 92 -15.91 1.72 -12.35
N ARG A 93 -15.73 2.80 -13.14
CA ARG A 93 -14.45 3.15 -13.78
C ARG A 93 -13.69 4.25 -13.06
N HIS A 94 -14.44 5.17 -12.44
CA HIS A 94 -13.90 6.36 -11.81
C HIS A 94 -14.50 6.54 -10.41
N LEU A 95 -13.64 6.88 -9.44
CA LEU A 95 -14.10 7.43 -8.16
C LEU A 95 -14.18 8.95 -8.31
N SER A 96 -15.34 9.52 -7.99
CA SER A 96 -15.53 10.97 -7.96
C SER A 96 -14.83 11.58 -6.75
N SER A 97 -14.03 12.64 -6.97
CA SER A 97 -13.39 13.42 -5.89
C SER A 97 -14.43 13.99 -4.92
N GLN A 98 -15.53 14.54 -5.45
CA GLN A 98 -16.62 15.11 -4.65
C GLN A 98 -17.26 14.08 -3.70
N VAL A 99 -17.38 12.82 -4.12
CA VAL A 99 -17.92 11.77 -3.24
C VAL A 99 -16.94 11.43 -2.13
N LEU A 100 -15.63 11.40 -2.41
CA LEU A 100 -14.62 11.16 -1.37
C LEU A 100 -14.56 12.32 -0.36
N GLU A 101 -14.68 13.56 -0.82
CA GLU A 101 -14.79 14.76 0.04
C GLU A 101 -15.99 14.68 0.98
N GLY A 102 -17.13 14.18 0.48
CA GLY A 102 -18.38 14.07 1.22
C GLY A 102 -18.45 12.94 2.26
N LEU A 103 -17.45 12.07 2.33
CA LEU A 103 -17.45 10.86 3.18
C LEU A 103 -16.32 10.86 4.24
N PRO A 104 -16.14 11.93 5.05
CA PRO A 104 -15.00 12.04 5.97
C PRO A 104 -15.03 11.00 7.11
N ASN A 105 -16.19 10.40 7.39
CA ASN A 105 -16.37 9.40 8.45
C ASN A 105 -16.24 7.95 7.97
N LEU A 106 -15.83 7.73 6.71
CA LEU A 106 -15.74 6.39 6.15
C LEU A 106 -14.60 5.60 6.81
N VAL A 107 -14.95 4.41 7.31
CA VAL A 107 -14.05 3.46 7.99
C VAL A 107 -13.76 2.26 7.11
N LEU A 108 -14.74 1.82 6.30
CA LEU A 108 -14.61 0.70 5.38
C LEU A 108 -15.11 1.07 4.00
N LEU A 109 -14.27 0.82 3.00
CA LEU A 109 -14.60 0.98 1.58
C LEU A 109 -14.27 -0.31 0.81
N ASN A 110 -15.28 -0.91 0.20
CA ASN A 110 -15.13 -2.09 -0.65
C ASN A 110 -15.52 -1.78 -2.09
N LEU A 111 -14.54 -1.84 -2.99
CA LEU A 111 -14.62 -1.55 -4.42
C LEU A 111 -14.25 -2.77 -5.29
N ASN A 112 -14.28 -3.97 -4.71
CA ASN A 112 -13.85 -5.19 -5.40
C ASN A 112 -14.64 -5.44 -6.69
N HIS A 113 -14.04 -6.09 -7.68
CA HIS A 113 -14.71 -6.47 -8.94
C HIS A 113 -15.40 -5.27 -9.61
N ASN A 114 -14.60 -4.25 -9.94
CA ASN A 114 -15.01 -3.08 -10.72
C ASN A 114 -14.03 -2.90 -11.90
N GLN A 115 -14.05 -1.75 -12.57
CA GLN A 115 -13.19 -1.42 -13.71
C GLN A 115 -12.29 -0.21 -13.39
N ILE A 116 -11.97 0.00 -12.12
CA ILE A 116 -11.24 1.20 -11.65
C ILE A 116 -9.79 1.12 -12.12
N LYS A 117 -9.34 2.18 -12.81
CA LYS A 117 -7.95 2.32 -13.25
C LYS A 117 -7.11 3.23 -12.36
N VAL A 118 -7.74 4.25 -11.77
CA VAL A 118 -7.08 5.29 -10.99
C VAL A 118 -7.90 5.58 -9.74
N ILE A 119 -7.21 5.67 -8.60
CA ILE A 119 -7.76 6.24 -7.37
C ILE A 119 -7.31 7.70 -7.31
N PRO A 120 -8.22 8.66 -7.15
CA PRO A 120 -7.89 10.09 -7.14
C PRO A 120 -7.17 10.48 -5.83
N SER A 121 -6.44 11.60 -5.86
CA SER A 121 -5.61 12.09 -4.74
C SER A 121 -6.43 12.39 -3.47
N GLU A 122 -7.72 12.69 -3.65
CA GLU A 122 -8.72 13.01 -2.64
C GLU A 122 -9.00 11.83 -1.71
N ILE A 123 -8.50 10.61 -2.02
CA ILE A 123 -8.51 9.50 -1.08
C ILE A 123 -7.87 9.85 0.27
N LYS A 124 -6.90 10.79 0.31
CA LYS A 124 -6.31 11.31 1.56
C LYS A 124 -7.32 11.93 2.52
N LEU A 125 -8.48 12.37 2.02
CA LEU A 125 -9.52 13.01 2.82
C LEU A 125 -10.29 12.00 3.68
N LEU A 126 -10.21 10.71 3.35
CA LEU A 126 -10.79 9.63 4.15
C LEU A 126 -9.93 9.33 5.39
N ALA A 127 -9.72 10.31 6.25
CA ALA A 127 -8.79 10.24 7.38
C ALA A 127 -9.13 9.16 8.41
N ASN A 128 -10.37 8.65 8.42
CA ASN A 128 -10.85 7.59 9.31
C ASN A 128 -10.85 6.19 8.66
N LEU A 129 -10.39 6.05 7.42
CA LEU A 129 -10.46 4.78 6.69
C LEU A 129 -9.50 3.75 7.29
N GLU A 130 -10.05 2.67 7.83
CA GLU A 130 -9.29 1.58 8.45
C GLU A 130 -9.12 0.40 7.50
N SER A 131 -10.09 0.17 6.61
CA SER A 131 -10.10 -0.95 5.66
C SER A 131 -10.48 -0.49 4.25
N LEU A 132 -9.59 -0.79 3.31
CA LEU A 132 -9.81 -0.59 1.88
C LEU A 132 -9.60 -1.89 1.12
N SER A 133 -10.56 -2.26 0.27
CA SER A 133 -10.42 -3.39 -0.64
C SER A 133 -10.79 -2.97 -2.07
N VAL A 134 -9.86 -3.15 -3.01
CA VAL A 134 -10.01 -2.80 -4.44
C VAL A 134 -9.55 -3.97 -5.32
N THR A 135 -9.89 -5.20 -4.91
CA THR A 135 -9.46 -6.41 -5.63
C THR A 135 -10.13 -6.54 -6.99
N HIS A 136 -9.49 -7.24 -7.92
CA HIS A 136 -10.05 -7.50 -9.26
C HIS A 136 -10.50 -6.20 -9.96
N ASN A 137 -9.56 -5.27 -10.09
CA ASN A 137 -9.73 -4.00 -10.80
C ASN A 137 -8.62 -3.86 -11.85
N HIS A 138 -8.38 -2.65 -12.32
CA HIS A 138 -7.38 -2.33 -13.33
C HIS A 138 -6.40 -1.25 -12.86
N LEU A 139 -6.14 -1.16 -11.54
CA LEU A 139 -5.25 -0.15 -10.98
C LEU A 139 -3.83 -0.33 -11.51
N GLU A 140 -3.26 0.74 -12.05
CA GLU A 140 -1.89 0.77 -12.58
C GLU A 140 -0.90 1.34 -11.55
N HIS A 141 -1.37 2.27 -10.70
CA HIS A 141 -0.57 2.92 -9.68
C HIS A 141 -1.34 3.11 -8.37
N ILE A 142 -0.60 3.13 -7.25
CA ILE A 142 -1.10 3.58 -5.95
C ILE A 142 -0.70 5.06 -5.79
N PRO A 143 -1.64 6.00 -5.56
CA PRO A 143 -1.30 7.39 -5.34
C PRO A 143 -0.49 7.60 -4.05
N VAL A 144 0.47 8.54 -4.07
CA VAL A 144 1.35 8.83 -2.92
C VAL A 144 0.58 9.29 -1.67
N GLU A 145 -0.60 9.86 -1.90
CA GLU A 145 -1.58 10.32 -0.93
C GLU A 145 -2.04 9.25 0.06
N PHE A 146 -1.94 7.97 -0.30
CA PHE A 146 -2.21 6.87 0.64
C PHE A 146 -1.37 6.98 1.91
N GLY A 147 -0.14 7.49 1.82
CA GLY A 147 0.72 7.70 2.99
C GLY A 147 0.11 8.62 4.05
N SER A 148 -0.86 9.46 3.70
CA SER A 148 -1.52 10.38 4.63
C SER A 148 -2.60 9.72 5.49
N ILE A 149 -3.11 8.56 5.09
CA ILE A 149 -4.26 7.89 5.74
C ILE A 149 -3.79 7.01 6.90
N LYS A 150 -3.34 7.64 8.00
CA LYS A 150 -2.70 6.95 9.14
C LYS A 150 -3.60 5.97 9.89
N SER A 151 -4.90 5.98 9.63
CA SER A 151 -5.89 5.06 10.20
C SER A 151 -5.89 3.68 9.54
N LEU A 152 -5.34 3.52 8.32
CA LEU A 152 -5.38 2.26 7.59
C LEU A 152 -4.71 1.12 8.36
N THR A 153 -5.44 0.02 8.49
CA THR A 153 -4.99 -1.23 9.12
C THR A 153 -4.93 -2.38 8.12
N GLU A 154 -5.79 -2.35 7.10
CA GLU A 154 -5.88 -3.39 6.07
C GLU A 154 -6.11 -2.77 4.69
N ILE A 155 -5.26 -3.14 3.74
CA ILE A 155 -5.37 -2.74 2.34
C ILE A 155 -5.26 -3.97 1.44
N ASN A 156 -6.20 -4.12 0.51
CA ASN A 156 -6.18 -5.20 -0.46
C ASN A 156 -6.27 -4.70 -1.91
N PHE A 157 -5.16 -4.84 -2.64
CA PHE A 157 -5.00 -4.52 -4.05
C PHE A 157 -4.81 -5.76 -4.94
N THR A 158 -5.19 -6.95 -4.44
CA THR A 158 -5.03 -8.22 -5.18
C THR A 158 -5.70 -8.20 -6.56
N ASN A 159 -5.07 -8.80 -7.57
CA ASN A 159 -5.55 -8.82 -8.95
C ASN A 159 -5.77 -7.41 -9.53
N ASN A 160 -4.68 -6.67 -9.68
CA ASN A 160 -4.63 -5.38 -10.39
C ASN A 160 -3.46 -5.39 -11.39
N LYS A 161 -3.00 -4.23 -11.83
CA LYS A 161 -1.88 -4.05 -12.78
C LYS A 161 -0.77 -3.18 -12.20
N LEU A 162 -0.62 -3.18 -10.88
CA LEU A 162 0.33 -2.32 -10.19
C LEU A 162 1.76 -2.67 -10.60
N THR A 163 2.53 -1.67 -11.02
CA THR A 163 3.95 -1.83 -11.41
C THR A 163 4.92 -1.44 -10.30
N GLY A 164 4.45 -0.68 -9.31
CA GLY A 164 5.25 -0.26 -8.17
C GLY A 164 4.40 0.20 -6.98
N ILE A 165 5.07 0.44 -5.86
CA ILE A 165 4.47 0.96 -4.63
C ILE A 165 5.13 2.31 -4.33
N PRO A 166 4.39 3.35 -3.92
CA PRO A 166 4.99 4.60 -3.47
C PRO A 166 5.65 4.42 -2.11
N GLN A 167 6.86 4.98 -1.92
CA GLN A 167 7.58 4.93 -0.64
C GLN A 167 6.77 5.53 0.53
N GLN A 168 5.86 6.46 0.24
CA GLN A 168 4.94 7.07 1.20
C GLN A 168 4.04 6.04 1.88
N LEU A 169 3.80 4.86 1.28
CA LEU A 169 3.03 3.77 1.90
C LEU A 169 3.73 3.22 3.16
N TYR A 170 5.05 3.38 3.29
CA TYR A 170 5.80 3.02 4.51
C TYR A 170 5.48 3.92 5.71
N SER A 171 4.83 5.05 5.47
CA SER A 171 4.43 5.95 6.55
C SER A 171 3.13 5.52 7.26
N LEU A 172 2.51 4.42 6.82
CA LEU A 172 1.30 3.83 7.42
C LEU A 172 1.64 3.01 8.66
N SER A 173 1.83 3.69 9.78
CA SER A 173 2.27 3.06 11.05
C SER A 173 1.27 2.09 11.66
N ARG A 174 -0.02 2.13 11.29
CA ARG A 174 -1.06 1.21 11.78
C ARG A 174 -1.34 0.02 10.86
N LEU A 175 -0.71 -0.02 9.68
CA LEU A 175 -0.97 -1.07 8.69
C LEU A 175 -0.53 -2.43 9.24
N ARG A 176 -1.46 -3.39 9.26
CA ARG A 176 -1.26 -4.76 9.72
C ARG A 176 -1.30 -5.76 8.58
N LYS A 177 -2.08 -5.50 7.54
CA LYS A 177 -2.26 -6.41 6.41
C LYS A 177 -2.18 -5.66 5.10
N LEU A 178 -1.32 -6.13 4.21
CA LEU A 178 -1.15 -5.60 2.87
C LEU A 178 -1.17 -6.73 1.87
N TYR A 179 -2.18 -6.74 1.01
CA TYR A 179 -2.33 -7.73 -0.05
C TYR A 179 -2.12 -7.07 -1.42
N LEU A 180 -1.11 -7.54 -2.13
CA LEU A 180 -0.63 -7.07 -3.42
C LEU A 180 -0.50 -8.23 -4.43
N ALA A 181 -1.08 -9.39 -4.12
CA ALA A 181 -0.98 -10.56 -4.97
C ALA A 181 -1.48 -10.29 -6.39
N ARG A 182 -0.88 -10.98 -7.37
CA ARG A 182 -1.30 -10.96 -8.78
C ARG A 182 -1.34 -9.54 -9.33
N ASN A 183 -0.19 -8.89 -9.28
CA ASN A 183 0.12 -7.60 -9.87
C ASN A 183 1.39 -7.72 -10.73
N ASN A 184 1.93 -6.60 -11.20
CA ASN A 184 3.11 -6.55 -12.05
C ASN A 184 4.32 -5.92 -11.31
N LEU A 185 4.40 -6.09 -9.99
CA LEU A 185 5.46 -5.49 -9.19
C LEU A 185 6.81 -6.14 -9.51
N THR A 186 7.82 -5.35 -9.84
CA THR A 186 9.19 -5.82 -10.09
C THR A 186 10.10 -5.69 -8.87
N GLU A 187 9.76 -4.76 -7.97
CA GLU A 187 10.47 -4.55 -6.71
C GLU A 187 9.53 -3.98 -5.63
N LEU A 188 9.97 -4.08 -4.37
CA LEU A 188 9.44 -3.27 -3.28
C LEU A 188 10.45 -2.15 -3.01
N PRO A 189 10.04 -0.87 -2.91
CA PRO A 189 10.98 0.23 -2.73
C PRO A 189 11.72 0.15 -1.39
N GLU A 190 12.85 0.84 -1.27
CA GLU A 190 13.59 0.90 0.00
C GLU A 190 12.79 1.64 1.10
N GLY A 191 12.99 1.25 2.36
CA GLY A 191 12.27 1.84 3.51
C GLY A 191 11.17 0.97 4.11
N VAL A 192 11.15 -0.33 3.78
CA VAL A 192 10.20 -1.32 4.32
C VAL A 192 10.08 -1.33 5.85
N LEU A 193 11.13 -0.92 6.57
CA LEU A 193 11.13 -0.77 8.03
C LEU A 193 10.08 0.23 8.57
N GLY A 194 9.51 1.08 7.70
CA GLY A 194 8.37 1.93 8.07
C GLY A 194 7.10 1.14 8.41
N TRP A 195 6.93 -0.07 7.86
CA TRP A 195 5.85 -1.01 8.15
C TRP A 195 6.03 -1.74 9.50
N LYS A 196 6.25 -0.97 10.57
CA LYS A 196 6.60 -1.48 11.92
C LYS A 196 5.60 -2.48 12.50
N ASN A 197 4.33 -2.37 12.12
CA ASN A 197 3.23 -3.19 12.66
C ASN A 197 2.63 -4.15 11.62
N LEU A 198 3.26 -4.29 10.45
CA LEU A 198 2.77 -5.17 9.41
C LEU A 198 2.94 -6.62 9.86
N LYS A 199 1.87 -7.39 9.71
CA LYS A 199 1.77 -8.80 10.12
C LYS A 199 1.58 -9.73 8.95
N ILE A 200 0.85 -9.29 7.94
CA ILE A 200 0.59 -10.07 6.73
C ILE A 200 1.01 -9.25 5.53
N LEU A 201 1.93 -9.81 4.75
CA LEU A 201 2.31 -9.28 3.44
C LEU A 201 2.09 -10.36 2.39
N ASP A 202 1.23 -10.07 1.42
CA ASP A 202 1.02 -10.96 0.27
C ASP A 202 1.48 -10.26 -1.01
N VAL A 203 2.56 -10.76 -1.60
CA VAL A 203 3.14 -10.32 -2.86
C VAL A 203 3.19 -11.46 -3.88
N ALA A 204 2.42 -12.54 -3.67
CA ALA A 204 2.43 -13.70 -4.56
C ALA A 204 1.96 -13.35 -5.99
N GLY A 205 2.53 -13.98 -7.01
CA GLY A 205 2.19 -13.76 -8.41
C GLY A 205 2.56 -12.38 -8.92
N ASN A 206 3.76 -11.90 -8.58
CA ASN A 206 4.37 -10.68 -9.10
C ASN A 206 5.66 -11.02 -9.88
N HIS A 207 6.51 -10.03 -10.15
CA HIS A 207 7.78 -10.19 -10.85
C HIS A 207 8.97 -9.80 -9.97
N LEU A 208 8.85 -9.97 -8.65
CA LEU A 208 9.91 -9.64 -7.70
C LEU A 208 11.12 -10.55 -7.92
N SER A 209 12.31 -9.95 -7.94
CA SER A 209 13.59 -10.67 -8.00
C SER A 209 14.29 -10.71 -6.65
N VAL A 210 14.13 -9.67 -5.84
CA VAL A 210 14.82 -9.48 -4.55
C VAL A 210 13.95 -8.66 -3.60
N PHE A 211 14.07 -8.92 -2.30
CA PHE A 211 13.47 -8.09 -1.25
C PHE A 211 14.41 -6.94 -0.84
N PRO A 212 13.90 -5.76 -0.47
CA PRO A 212 14.71 -4.58 -0.19
C PRO A 212 15.52 -4.69 1.11
N VAL A 213 16.43 -3.75 1.33
CA VAL A 213 17.34 -3.75 2.49
C VAL A 213 16.55 -3.71 3.80
N GLY A 214 16.94 -4.57 4.74
CA GLY A 214 16.33 -4.62 6.07
C GLY A 214 15.00 -5.37 6.12
N PHE A 215 14.55 -5.98 5.03
CA PHE A 215 13.31 -6.79 5.02
C PHE A 215 13.30 -7.89 6.10
N GLN A 216 14.46 -8.47 6.38
CA GLN A 216 14.66 -9.48 7.44
C GLN A 216 14.41 -8.97 8.87
N LEU A 217 14.29 -7.66 9.08
CA LEU A 217 14.03 -7.04 10.38
C LEU A 217 12.52 -6.83 10.63
N LEU A 218 11.66 -7.12 9.65
CA LEU A 218 10.21 -7.08 9.83
C LEU A 218 9.74 -8.24 10.71
N THR A 219 8.66 -8.00 11.47
CA THR A 219 8.04 -9.01 12.35
C THR A 219 6.72 -9.51 11.77
N LEU A 220 6.80 -10.09 10.57
CA LEU A 220 5.66 -10.66 9.85
C LEU A 220 5.23 -11.99 10.47
N ASP A 221 3.93 -12.19 10.59
CA ASP A 221 3.33 -13.47 10.97
C ASP A 221 3.16 -14.35 9.72
N GLU A 222 2.80 -13.75 8.58
CA GLU A 222 2.56 -14.40 7.30
C GLU A 222 3.17 -13.61 6.13
N LEU A 223 3.84 -14.33 5.23
CA LEU A 223 4.41 -13.81 3.98
C LEU A 223 4.07 -14.76 2.85
N PHE A 224 3.38 -14.26 1.83
CA PHE A 224 3.08 -14.98 0.59
C PHE A 224 3.86 -14.33 -0.55
N PHE A 225 4.61 -15.13 -1.30
CA PHE A 225 5.53 -14.64 -2.33
C PHE A 225 5.69 -15.62 -3.50
N GLU A 226 4.87 -16.66 -3.54
CA GLU A 226 4.88 -17.71 -4.55
C GLU A 226 4.60 -17.11 -5.93
N GLY A 227 5.19 -17.67 -6.99
CA GLY A 227 4.99 -17.17 -8.35
C GLY A 227 5.71 -15.84 -8.66
N ASN A 228 6.74 -15.49 -7.90
CA ASN A 228 7.73 -14.46 -8.24
C ASN A 228 8.96 -15.05 -8.91
N CYS A 229 9.78 -14.20 -9.55
CA CYS A 229 11.02 -14.56 -10.23
C CYS A 229 12.24 -14.31 -9.32
N LEU A 230 12.21 -14.80 -8.09
CA LEU A 230 13.26 -14.55 -7.11
C LEU A 230 14.61 -15.08 -7.62
N VAL A 231 15.67 -14.29 -7.42
CA VAL A 231 17.03 -14.65 -7.84
C VAL A 231 17.40 -15.99 -7.19
N PRO A 232 17.72 -17.03 -7.98
CA PRO A 232 18.12 -18.31 -7.43
C PRO A 232 19.48 -18.19 -6.75
N PHE A 233 19.74 -19.08 -5.81
CA PHE A 233 21.05 -19.20 -5.20
C PHE A 233 22.08 -19.63 -6.27
N MET A 234 22.83 -18.68 -6.82
CA MET A 234 23.99 -18.95 -7.67
C MET A 234 25.20 -18.22 -7.10
N ALA A 235 26.21 -18.99 -6.70
CA ALA A 235 27.50 -18.44 -6.33
C ALA A 235 28.26 -18.10 -7.62
N MET A 236 28.68 -16.84 -7.77
CA MET A 236 29.63 -16.44 -8.80
C MET A 236 30.80 -15.71 -8.16
N GLU A 237 32.00 -16.06 -8.60
CA GLU A 237 33.24 -15.38 -8.23
C GLU A 237 33.34 -14.07 -9.03
N SER A 238 33.49 -12.94 -8.33
CA SER A 238 33.72 -11.64 -8.95
C SER A 238 35.22 -11.37 -9.01
N ILE A 239 35.83 -11.50 -10.19
CA ILE A 239 37.18 -11.00 -10.43
C ILE A 239 37.04 -9.62 -11.08
N GLN A 240 37.21 -8.55 -10.30
CA GLN A 240 37.16 -7.18 -10.80
C GLN A 240 38.37 -6.36 -10.33
N GLU A 241 38.78 -5.43 -11.17
CA GLU A 241 39.93 -4.54 -10.94
C GLU A 241 39.70 -3.61 -9.74
N LYS A 242 40.80 -3.09 -9.20
CA LYS A 242 40.79 -2.21 -8.03
C LYS A 242 39.93 -0.97 -8.31
N GLU A 243 38.87 -0.82 -7.53
CA GLU A 243 37.90 0.26 -7.67
C GLU A 243 38.52 1.62 -7.30
N ILE A 244 38.49 2.58 -8.23
CA ILE A 244 38.91 3.96 -7.96
C ILE A 244 37.66 4.76 -7.58
N LEU A 245 37.48 5.05 -6.29
CA LEU A 245 36.37 5.87 -5.81
C LEU A 245 36.50 7.31 -6.30
N SER A 246 35.39 7.90 -6.73
CA SER A 246 35.36 9.30 -7.13
C SER A 246 35.66 10.23 -5.94
N LEU A 247 36.19 11.44 -6.21
CA LEU A 247 36.39 12.44 -5.17
C LEU A 247 35.08 12.76 -4.44
N LYS A 248 33.95 12.80 -5.16
CA LYS A 248 32.61 12.99 -4.59
C LYS A 248 32.29 11.92 -3.54
N GLU A 249 32.54 10.65 -3.86
CA GLU A 249 32.34 9.52 -2.94
C GLU A 249 33.26 9.63 -1.73
N LEU A 250 34.57 9.89 -1.93
CA LEU A 250 35.54 10.04 -0.85
C LEU A 250 35.17 11.20 0.10
N SER A 251 34.79 12.35 -0.46
CA SER A 251 34.32 13.51 0.32
C SER A 251 33.04 13.18 1.08
N ALA A 252 32.07 12.51 0.46
CA ALA A 252 30.84 12.12 1.13
C ALA A 252 31.09 11.15 2.29
N ARG A 253 31.96 10.15 2.10
CA ARG A 253 32.34 9.22 3.19
C ARG A 253 32.98 9.92 4.37
N LEU A 254 33.88 10.88 4.10
CA LEU A 254 34.50 11.70 5.14
C LEU A 254 33.45 12.53 5.89
N ILE A 255 32.58 13.23 5.16
CA ILE A 255 31.53 14.07 5.73
C ILE A 255 30.56 13.23 6.56
N LEU A 256 30.13 12.07 6.07
CA LEU A 256 29.22 11.18 6.80
C LEU A 256 29.87 10.60 8.06
N ARG A 257 31.16 10.25 8.01
CA ARG A 257 31.90 9.73 9.16
C ARG A 257 32.18 10.80 10.23
N GLU A 258 32.47 12.03 9.83
CA GLU A 258 32.74 13.12 10.78
C GLU A 258 31.46 13.83 11.24
N GLY A 259 30.42 13.82 10.41
CA GLY A 259 29.11 14.42 10.68
C GLY A 259 28.34 13.73 11.80
N THR A 260 28.63 12.46 12.11
CA THR A 260 28.05 11.75 13.27
C THR A 260 28.52 12.30 14.61
N HIS A 261 29.61 13.08 14.63
CA HIS A 261 30.08 13.77 15.82
C HIS A 261 29.40 15.14 15.94
N ILE A 262 28.50 15.29 16.93
CA ILE A 262 27.71 16.51 17.21
C ILE A 262 28.57 17.78 17.37
N PHE A 263 29.86 17.65 17.66
CA PHE A 263 30.79 18.77 17.84
C PHE A 263 31.72 19.04 16.65
N SER A 264 31.62 18.29 15.55
CA SER A 264 32.44 18.54 14.36
C SER A 264 32.07 19.87 13.67
N VAL A 265 33.04 20.52 13.05
CA VAL A 265 32.79 21.74 12.25
C VAL A 265 31.80 21.44 11.13
N LEU A 266 31.86 20.24 10.57
CA LEU A 266 30.98 19.76 9.52
C LEU A 266 29.53 19.60 10.00
N SER A 267 29.29 19.03 11.18
CA SER A 267 27.92 18.87 11.71
C SER A 267 27.25 20.22 12.01
N ARG A 268 28.03 21.25 12.37
CA ARG A 268 27.54 22.64 12.52
C ARG A 268 27.34 23.35 11.18
N ALA A 269 28.11 23.02 10.14
CA ALA A 269 28.02 23.66 8.83
C ALA A 269 26.92 23.07 7.94
N LEU A 270 26.66 21.76 8.04
CA LEU A 270 25.67 21.02 7.23
C LEU A 270 24.28 21.67 7.15
N PRO A 271 23.68 22.21 8.24
CA PRO A 271 22.40 22.92 8.19
C PRO A 271 22.33 24.11 7.23
N PHE A 272 23.47 24.71 6.88
CA PHE A 272 23.54 25.85 5.98
C PHE A 272 23.59 25.45 4.49
N TYR A 273 23.64 24.14 4.18
CA TYR A 273 23.77 23.62 2.81
C TYR A 273 22.69 22.57 2.50
N PRO A 274 21.44 22.98 2.21
CA PRO A 274 20.32 22.05 2.03
C PRO A 274 20.51 21.07 0.86
N GLU A 275 21.14 21.51 -0.24
CA GLU A 275 21.45 20.62 -1.38
C GLU A 275 22.43 19.51 -0.99
N LEU A 276 23.41 19.82 -0.14
CA LEU A 276 24.36 18.84 0.37
C LEU A 276 23.66 17.86 1.34
N GLN A 277 22.74 18.35 2.16
CA GLN A 277 21.94 17.49 3.04
C GLN A 277 21.06 16.54 2.24
N ASP A 278 20.40 17.03 1.19
CA ASP A 278 19.56 16.21 0.32
C ASP A 278 20.40 15.14 -0.40
N LEU A 279 21.57 15.53 -0.93
CA LEU A 279 22.53 14.59 -1.51
C LEU A 279 22.94 13.50 -0.50
N LEU A 280 23.33 13.91 0.70
CA LEU A 280 23.79 12.99 1.74
C LEU A 280 22.66 12.16 2.35
N SER A 281 21.39 12.56 2.23
CA SER A 281 20.25 11.84 2.82
C SER A 281 20.04 10.43 2.22
N HIS A 282 20.59 10.18 1.03
CA HIS A 282 20.50 8.91 0.30
C HIS A 282 21.70 7.98 0.53
N TRP A 283 22.49 8.22 1.59
CA TRP A 283 23.65 7.38 1.92
C TRP A 283 23.25 5.97 2.39
N GLY A 284 24.14 5.01 2.13
CA GLY A 284 24.01 3.63 2.60
C GLY A 284 25.11 3.24 3.58
N GLN A 285 24.88 2.19 4.37
CA GLN A 285 25.89 1.63 5.27
C GLN A 285 26.36 0.27 4.77
N CYS A 286 27.68 0.08 4.65
CA CYS A 286 28.25 -1.17 4.17
C CYS A 286 27.98 -2.30 5.17
N ALA A 287 27.42 -3.42 4.71
CA ALA A 287 27.14 -4.55 5.59
C ALA A 287 28.39 -5.27 6.12
N VAL A 288 29.56 -5.07 5.49
CA VAL A 288 30.84 -5.71 5.89
C VAL A 288 31.69 -4.81 6.80
N CYS A 289 31.95 -3.57 6.39
CA CYS A 289 32.85 -2.67 7.14
C CYS A 289 32.12 -1.61 7.98
N SER A 290 30.79 -1.59 7.92
CA SER A 290 29.90 -0.63 8.60
C SER A 290 30.17 0.85 8.26
N GLN A 291 31.03 1.14 7.27
CA GLN A 291 31.30 2.50 6.83
C GLN A 291 30.14 3.03 5.96
N PRO A 292 29.85 4.34 6.04
CA PRO A 292 28.91 4.98 5.14
C PRO A 292 29.48 5.05 3.72
N PHE A 293 28.61 5.10 2.72
CA PHE A 293 28.94 5.35 1.31
C PHE A 293 27.77 6.07 0.63
N LEU A 294 28.02 6.76 -0.48
CA LEU A 294 27.03 7.61 -1.14
C LEU A 294 26.35 6.90 -2.32
N THR A 295 27.09 6.61 -3.39
CA THR A 295 26.51 6.08 -4.65
C THR A 295 27.25 4.88 -5.21
N THR A 296 28.47 4.61 -4.74
CA THR A 296 29.28 3.51 -5.26
C THR A 296 29.07 2.28 -4.39
N TRP A 297 28.21 1.38 -4.86
CA TRP A 297 27.90 0.14 -4.15
C TRP A 297 27.68 -1.02 -5.11
N LEU A 298 27.96 -2.22 -4.60
CA LEU A 298 27.69 -3.47 -5.28
C LEU A 298 26.34 -4.00 -4.87
N GLU A 299 25.48 -4.24 -5.85
CA GLU A 299 24.19 -4.86 -5.62
C GLU A 299 24.39 -6.33 -5.27
N CYS A 300 24.29 -6.61 -3.97
CA CYS A 300 24.47 -7.94 -3.41
C CYS A 300 23.17 -8.43 -2.79
N VAL A 301 23.08 -9.73 -2.60
CA VAL A 301 22.01 -10.38 -1.84
C VAL A 301 22.56 -11.24 -0.72
N GLN A 302 21.79 -11.30 0.35
CA GLN A 302 21.89 -12.31 1.37
C GLN A 302 20.66 -13.22 1.27
N PHE A 303 20.90 -14.53 1.27
CA PHE A 303 19.83 -15.50 1.35
C PHE A 303 19.47 -15.73 2.82
N ILE A 304 18.28 -15.30 3.22
CA ILE A 304 17.78 -15.45 4.58
C ILE A 304 16.73 -16.55 4.64
N ASN A 305 16.82 -17.38 5.67
CA ASN A 305 15.81 -18.37 5.99
C ASN A 305 14.72 -17.74 6.87
N LEU A 306 13.46 -17.79 6.43
CA LEU A 306 12.34 -17.13 7.11
C LEU A 306 12.15 -17.63 8.56
N ARG A 307 12.27 -18.95 8.80
CA ARG A 307 12.18 -19.52 10.15
C ARG A 307 13.31 -19.08 11.06
N LYS A 308 14.56 -19.11 10.56
CA LYS A 308 15.75 -18.83 11.40
C LYS A 308 15.98 -17.34 11.66
N HIS A 309 15.60 -16.47 10.73
CA HIS A 309 15.96 -15.05 10.79
C HIS A 309 14.76 -14.13 11.06
N MET A 310 13.53 -14.59 10.81
CA MET A 310 12.31 -13.78 10.99
C MET A 310 11.28 -14.46 11.91
N ASP A 311 11.64 -15.56 12.58
CA ASP A 311 10.77 -16.34 13.47
C ASP A 311 9.44 -16.81 12.83
N MET A 312 9.43 -16.97 11.51
CA MET A 312 8.24 -17.39 10.76
C MET A 312 8.06 -18.91 10.77
N LYS A 313 6.83 -19.38 10.50
CA LYS A 313 6.55 -20.82 10.39
C LYS A 313 7.22 -21.47 9.17
N SER A 314 7.31 -20.74 8.05
CA SER A 314 7.92 -21.24 6.81
C SER A 314 9.44 -21.37 6.92
N SER A 315 10.00 -22.45 6.40
CA SER A 315 11.46 -22.68 6.30
C SER A 315 12.06 -22.19 4.97
N GLU A 316 11.28 -21.49 4.15
CA GLU A 316 11.76 -21.03 2.85
C GLU A 316 12.88 -20.00 2.98
N VAL A 317 13.63 -19.85 1.88
CA VAL A 317 14.77 -18.94 1.79
C VAL A 317 14.47 -17.89 0.75
N ILE A 318 14.64 -16.62 1.11
CA ILE A 318 14.42 -15.49 0.20
C ILE A 318 15.72 -14.68 0.03
N PRO A 319 15.95 -14.11 -1.17
CA PRO A 319 17.04 -13.17 -1.39
C PRO A 319 16.64 -11.78 -0.89
N VAL A 320 17.43 -11.23 0.03
CA VAL A 320 17.29 -9.86 0.54
C VAL A 320 18.49 -9.04 0.08
N ARG A 321 18.23 -7.86 -0.47
CA ARG A 321 19.23 -6.92 -0.94
C ARG A 321 20.12 -6.48 0.22
N VAL A 322 21.41 -6.42 -0.07
CA VAL A 322 22.45 -5.95 0.84
C VAL A 322 23.34 -5.00 0.07
N LEU A 323 23.75 -3.91 0.72
CA LEU A 323 24.62 -2.93 0.13
C LEU A 323 26.05 -3.11 0.64
N LEU A 324 27.00 -3.24 -0.28
CA LEU A 324 28.43 -3.26 0.00
C LEU A 324 29.10 -2.05 -0.65
N CYS A 325 30.02 -1.41 0.06
CA CYS A 325 30.62 -0.15 -0.38
C CYS A 325 31.77 -0.29 -1.38
N SER A 326 32.24 -1.51 -1.65
CA SER A 326 33.34 -1.76 -2.59
C SER A 326 33.55 -3.24 -2.89
N HIS A 327 34.27 -3.54 -3.97
CA HIS A 327 34.78 -4.89 -4.25
C HIS A 327 35.71 -5.42 -3.16
N ASP A 328 36.52 -4.55 -2.54
CA ASP A 328 37.36 -4.95 -1.41
C ASP A 328 36.54 -5.50 -0.24
N CYS A 329 35.34 -4.94 0.00
CA CYS A 329 34.43 -5.48 1.00
C CYS A 329 33.79 -6.79 0.55
N PHE A 330 33.46 -6.93 -0.74
CA PHE A 330 32.88 -8.16 -1.32
C PHE A 330 33.87 -9.33 -1.41
N ASN A 331 35.17 -9.05 -1.53
CA ASN A 331 36.22 -10.06 -1.65
C ASN A 331 36.80 -10.46 -0.28
N ARG A 332 36.25 -9.97 0.84
CA ARG A 332 36.66 -10.45 2.15
C ARG A 332 36.11 -11.85 2.37
N ASN A 333 36.95 -12.75 2.84
CA ASN A 333 36.59 -14.16 3.06
C ASN A 333 35.58 -14.39 4.21
N ASP A 334 35.05 -13.33 4.84
CA ASP A 334 34.32 -13.37 6.12
C ASP A 334 32.81 -13.05 6.03
N HIS A 335 32.23 -12.89 4.83
CA HIS A 335 30.80 -12.63 4.68
C HIS A 335 30.06 -13.63 3.77
N ARG A 336 28.72 -13.62 3.86
CA ARG A 336 27.81 -14.54 3.15
C ARG A 336 26.93 -13.81 2.11
N TYR A 337 27.54 -12.86 1.41
CA TYR A 337 26.85 -12.01 0.43
C TYR A 337 27.24 -12.46 -0.97
N TYR A 338 26.28 -12.40 -1.89
CA TYR A 338 26.44 -12.85 -3.28
C TYR A 338 26.14 -11.68 -4.21
N GLY A 339 26.96 -11.45 -5.23
CA GLY A 339 26.71 -10.41 -6.22
C GLY A 339 25.50 -10.76 -7.09
N LEU A 340 24.69 -9.77 -7.45
CA LEU A 340 23.65 -9.94 -8.45
C LEU A 340 24.25 -9.77 -9.85
N VAL A 341 24.20 -10.82 -10.65
CA VAL A 341 24.48 -10.71 -12.09
C VAL A 341 23.17 -10.31 -12.77
N ARG A 342 23.12 -9.09 -13.32
CA ARG A 342 22.05 -8.70 -14.24
C ARG A 342 22.31 -9.41 -15.57
N MET A 343 21.59 -10.51 -15.82
CA MET A 343 21.61 -11.20 -17.12
C MET A 343 20.99 -10.35 -18.22
#